data_AF-A0A5C5AVR3-F1
#
_entry.id   AF-A0A5C5AVR3-F1
#
_cell.length_a   1.000
_cell.length_b   1.000
_cell.length_c   1.000
_cell.angle_alpha   90.00
_cell.angle_beta   90.00
_cell.angle_gamma   90.00
#
_symmetry.space_group_name_H-M   'P 1'
#
loop_
_entity.id
_entity.type
_entity.pdbx_description
1 polymer ?
#
loop_
_entity_poly.entity_id
_entity_poly.type
_entity_poly.pdbx_seq_one_letter_code
_entity_poly.pdbx_strand_id
1 'polypeptide(L)'
;MRAPYQVLIFPYIKIDNGEIPIESAKREAFEEAGISRECPYIQLDSVSSLPVEDVVGGFLWGDEVYVIKEFSFGVKVPTKNISLSEEHLHYKWLCFEEAVKFLKWDSNKTALWELNKRLLK
;
A
#
# COMPACT_ATOMS: atom_id res chain seq x y z
N MET A 1 -4.97 19.74 -14.51
CA MET A 1 -5.49 18.36 -14.43
C MET A 1 -4.44 17.55 -13.66
N ARG A 2 -4.73 17.04 -12.45
CA ARG A 2 -3.72 16.30 -11.66
C ARG A 2 -3.42 14.96 -12.37
N ALA A 3 -2.14 14.57 -12.40
CA ALA A 3 -1.71 13.31 -13.01
C ALA A 3 -2.36 12.10 -12.29
N PRO A 4 -2.52 10.94 -12.95
CA PRO A 4 -3.06 9.76 -12.30
C PRO A 4 -2.07 9.22 -11.28
N TYR A 5 -2.26 9.52 -10.00
CA TYR A 5 -1.51 8.92 -8.90
C TYR A 5 -2.38 7.84 -8.27
N GLN A 6 -1.84 6.62 -8.18
CA GLN A 6 -2.48 5.57 -7.39
C GLN A 6 -1.96 5.69 -5.97
N VAL A 7 -2.86 5.56 -5.01
CA VAL A 7 -2.47 5.32 -3.63
C VAL A 7 -2.69 3.85 -3.39
N LEU A 8 -1.63 3.07 -3.58
CA LEU A 8 -1.62 1.68 -3.16
C LEU A 8 -1.20 1.67 -1.69
N ILE A 9 -2.11 1.24 -0.84
CA ILE A 9 -1.83 1.09 0.58
C ILE A 9 -1.72 -0.39 0.81
N PHE A 10 -0.50 -0.90 0.71
CA PHE A 10 -0.20 -2.28 1.05
C PHE A 10 0.10 -2.36 2.55
N PRO A 11 -0.66 -3.15 3.33
CA PRO A 11 -0.20 -3.61 4.63
C PRO A 11 1.07 -4.43 4.42
N TYR A 12 2.24 -3.79 4.53
CA TYR A 12 3.49 -4.53 4.45
C TYR A 12 3.68 -5.40 5.68
N ILE A 13 4.19 -6.61 5.45
CA ILE A 13 4.67 -7.54 6.48
C ILE A 13 6.18 -7.63 6.33
N LYS A 14 6.94 -7.24 7.36
CA LYS A 14 8.35 -7.65 7.44
C LYS A 14 8.39 -9.14 7.75
N ILE A 15 8.38 -9.98 6.71
CA ILE A 15 8.74 -11.39 6.87
C ILE A 15 10.27 -11.42 6.92
N ASP A 16 10.83 -12.22 7.83
CA ASP A 16 12.25 -12.25 8.22
C ASP A 16 13.20 -12.77 7.12
N ASN A 17 12.87 -12.58 5.85
CA ASN A 17 13.61 -13.03 4.67
C ASN A 17 14.62 -11.99 4.15
N GLY A 18 14.83 -10.89 4.90
CA GLY A 18 15.79 -9.83 4.54
C GLY A 18 15.35 -8.90 3.40
N GLU A 19 14.12 -9.03 2.89
CA GLU A 19 13.60 -8.14 1.84
C GLU A 19 13.39 -6.72 2.39
N ILE A 20 13.81 -5.71 1.63
CA ILE A 20 13.69 -4.29 2.00
C ILE A 20 12.25 -3.85 1.68
N PRO A 21 11.54 -3.11 2.55
CA PRO A 21 10.12 -2.78 2.36
C PRO A 21 9.74 -2.21 0.99
N ILE A 22 10.63 -1.41 0.37
CA ILE A 22 10.40 -0.84 -0.97
C ILE A 22 10.42 -1.90 -2.08
N GLU A 23 11.25 -2.93 -1.97
CA GLU A 23 11.34 -3.99 -2.98
C GLU A 23 10.11 -4.88 -2.94
N SER A 24 9.62 -5.20 -1.73
CA SER A 24 8.34 -5.88 -1.57
C SER A 24 7.18 -5.04 -2.11
N ALA A 25 7.12 -3.73 -1.80
CA ALA A 25 6.06 -2.85 -2.32
C ALA A 25 6.04 -2.80 -3.86
N LYS A 26 7.21 -2.79 -4.51
CA LYS A 26 7.32 -2.88 -5.98
C LYS A 26 6.88 -4.24 -6.51
N ARG A 27 7.22 -5.33 -5.81
CA ARG A 27 6.82 -6.69 -6.18
C ARG A 27 5.31 -6.84 -6.12
N GLU A 28 4.68 -6.50 -5.00
CA GLU A 28 3.21 -6.58 -4.82
C GLU A 28 2.47 -5.69 -5.82
N ALA A 29 2.91 -4.44 -6.02
CA ALA A 29 2.28 -3.56 -7.01
C ALA A 29 2.33 -4.12 -8.44
N PHE A 30 3.38 -4.86 -8.78
CA PHE A 30 3.51 -5.54 -10.06
C PHE A 30 2.61 -6.78 -10.12
N GLU A 31 2.62 -7.61 -9.08
CA GLU A 31 1.86 -8.86 -9.01
C GLU A 31 0.35 -8.59 -8.99
N GLU A 32 -0.12 -7.62 -8.20
CA GLU A 32 -1.54 -7.35 -8.00
C GLU A 32 -2.15 -6.39 -9.05
N ALA A 33 -1.37 -5.47 -9.59
CA ALA A 33 -1.88 -4.38 -10.44
C ALA A 33 -1.10 -4.20 -11.76
N GLY A 34 -0.08 -5.01 -12.03
CA GLY A 34 0.75 -4.90 -13.23
C GLY A 34 1.57 -3.60 -13.30
N ILE A 35 1.78 -2.93 -12.16
CA ILE A 35 2.51 -1.66 -12.11
C ILE A 35 4.00 -1.93 -12.17
N SER A 36 4.67 -1.35 -13.17
CA SER A 36 6.10 -1.55 -13.36
C SER A 36 6.91 -1.17 -12.11
N ARG A 37 7.86 -2.03 -11.75
CA ARG A 37 8.81 -1.82 -10.64
C ARG A 37 9.70 -0.58 -10.83
N GLU A 38 9.83 -0.12 -12.08
CA GLU A 38 10.57 1.08 -12.47
C GLU A 38 9.76 2.38 -12.30
N CYS A 39 8.48 2.30 -11.92
CA CYS A 39 7.68 3.49 -11.64
C CYS A 39 8.29 4.27 -10.45
N PRO A 40 8.14 5.60 -10.40
CA PRO A 40 8.57 6.37 -9.24
C PRO A 40 7.72 6.07 -8.01
N TYR A 41 8.35 5.54 -6.96
CA TYR A 41 7.75 5.34 -5.64
C TYR A 41 8.16 6.46 -4.68
N ILE A 42 7.25 6.80 -3.77
CA ILE A 42 7.47 7.74 -2.68
C ILE A 42 7.17 7.00 -1.38
N GLN A 43 8.17 6.81 -0.54
CA GLN A 43 7.96 6.30 0.82
C GLN A 43 7.26 7.37 1.66
N LEU A 44 6.22 6.95 2.38
CA LEU A 44 5.50 7.79 3.33
C LEU A 44 6.06 7.60 4.74
N ASP A 45 5.86 8.60 5.59
CA ASP A 45 6.23 8.52 7.01
C ASP A 45 5.17 7.74 7.81
N SER A 46 3.95 7.64 7.27
CA SER A 46 2.87 6.82 7.81
C SER A 46 3.29 5.35 7.88
N VAL A 47 3.41 4.87 9.12
CA VAL A 47 3.67 3.48 9.48
C VAL A 47 2.69 3.09 10.58
N SER A 48 2.13 1.89 10.48
CA SER A 48 1.17 1.36 11.45
C SER A 48 1.66 0.04 12.04
N SER A 49 1.12 -0.35 13.19
CA SER A 49 1.31 -1.69 13.75
C SER A 49 0.02 -2.48 13.67
N LEU A 50 0.10 -3.68 13.12
CA LEU A 50 -1.04 -4.60 12.96
C LEU A 50 -0.81 -5.85 13.81
N PRO A 51 -1.83 -6.35 14.55
CA PRO A 51 -1.74 -7.65 15.17
C PRO A 51 -1.47 -8.74 14.14
N VAL A 52 -0.56 -9.67 14.46
CA VAL A 52 -0.19 -10.76 13.54
C VAL A 52 -1.40 -11.62 13.18
N GLU A 53 -2.23 -11.95 14.17
CA GLU A 53 -3.41 -12.79 13.97
C GLU A 53 -4.45 -12.17 13.03
N ASP A 54 -4.57 -10.85 13.01
CA ASP A 54 -5.50 -10.13 12.11
C ASP A 54 -5.05 -10.19 10.64
N VAL A 55 -3.76 -10.46 10.39
CA VAL A 55 -3.16 -10.44 9.06
C VAL A 55 -2.99 -11.85 8.49
N VAL A 56 -2.55 -12.82 9.30
CA VAL A 56 -2.27 -14.19 8.84
C VAL A 56 -3.11 -15.27 9.52
N GLY A 57 -4.08 -14.90 10.37
CA GLY A 57 -5.02 -15.83 11.01
C GLY A 57 -4.45 -16.64 12.18
N GLY A 58 -3.21 -16.36 12.59
CA GLY A 58 -2.54 -17.00 13.74
C GLY A 58 -1.11 -16.48 13.92
N PHE A 59 -0.39 -16.93 14.95
CA PHE A 59 0.99 -16.49 15.22
C PHE A 59 2.01 -17.25 14.35
N LEU A 60 2.10 -16.85 13.08
CA LEU A 60 2.95 -17.53 12.07
C LEU A 60 4.47 -17.40 12.34
N TRP A 61 4.88 -16.41 13.14
CA TRP A 61 6.28 -16.14 13.48
C TRP A 61 6.65 -16.51 14.93
N GLY A 62 5.86 -17.40 15.53
CA GLY A 62 6.01 -17.86 16.91
C GLY A 62 5.27 -16.98 17.92
N ASP A 63 5.15 -17.50 19.14
CA ASP A 63 4.31 -16.92 20.21
C ASP A 63 4.83 -15.57 20.76
N GLU A 64 5.99 -15.11 20.32
CA GLU A 64 6.63 -13.87 20.80
C GLU A 64 6.44 -12.67 19.84
N VAL A 65 5.88 -12.91 18.63
CA VAL A 65 5.67 -11.85 17.63
C VAL A 65 4.19 -11.50 17.55
N TYR A 66 3.79 -10.49 18.34
CA TYR A 66 2.38 -10.09 18.45
C TYR A 66 1.92 -9.11 17.38
N VAL A 67 2.83 -8.23 16.92
CA VAL A 67 2.51 -7.18 15.95
C VAL A 67 3.57 -7.10 14.86
N ILE A 68 3.13 -6.68 13.68
CA ILE A 68 3.97 -6.38 12.51
C ILE A 68 3.82 -4.91 12.09
N LYS A 69 4.80 -4.40 11.36
CA LYS A 69 4.80 -3.02 10.85
C LYS A 69 4.30 -2.96 9.42
N GLU A 70 3.24 -2.21 9.19
CA GLU A 70 2.75 -1.78 7.88
C GLU A 70 3.47 -0.49 7.46
N PHE A 71 4.21 -0.55 6.35
CA PHE A 71 4.85 0.61 5.73
C PHE A 71 4.06 1.03 4.49
N SER A 72 3.88 2.34 4.30
CA SER A 72 3.08 2.88 3.21
C SER A 72 3.92 3.55 2.12
N PHE A 73 3.49 3.40 0.86
CA PHE A 73 4.17 3.97 -0.30
C PHE A 73 3.14 4.56 -1.28
N GLY A 74 3.48 5.66 -1.95
CA GLY A 74 2.76 6.16 -3.12
C GLY A 74 3.49 5.78 -4.40
N VAL A 75 2.76 5.44 -5.47
CA VAL A 75 3.36 5.16 -6.79
C VAL A 75 2.79 6.09 -7.86
N LYS A 76 3.68 6.71 -8.63
CA LYS A 76 3.31 7.50 -9.79
C LYS A 76 3.23 6.59 -11.01
N VAL A 77 2.03 6.36 -11.52
CA VAL A 77 1.83 5.53 -12.71
C VAL A 77 1.72 6.40 -13.97
N PRO A 78 2.21 5.93 -15.13
CA PRO A 78 2.11 6.68 -16.38
C PRO A 78 0.69 6.64 -16.98
N THR A 79 -0.12 5.64 -16.64
CA THR A 79 -1.47 5.43 -17.17
C THR A 79 -2.43 4.97 -16.08
N LYS A 80 -3.73 5.21 -16.30
CA LYS A 80 -4.82 4.72 -15.44
C LYS A 80 -5.20 3.25 -15.73
N ASN A 81 -4.67 2.67 -16.80
CA ASN A 81 -4.98 1.30 -17.15
C ASN A 81 -4.04 0.36 -16.38
N ILE A 82 -4.57 -0.26 -15.32
CA ILE A 82 -3.87 -1.28 -14.53
C ILE A 82 -4.46 -2.65 -14.81
N SER A 83 -3.66 -3.70 -14.60
CA SER A 83 -4.07 -5.10 -14.81
C SER A 83 -4.15 -5.78 -13.45
N LEU A 84 -5.37 -6.07 -12.99
CA LEU A 84 -5.55 -6.73 -11.70
C LEU A 84 -5.18 -8.21 -11.76
N SER A 85 -4.60 -8.72 -10.67
CA SER A 85 -4.53 -10.16 -10.41
C SER A 85 -5.89 -10.71 -9.97
N GLU A 86 -5.97 -12.03 -9.77
CA GLU A 86 -7.18 -12.70 -9.29
C GLU A 86 -7.58 -12.32 -7.85
N GLU A 87 -6.65 -11.72 -7.08
CA GLU A 87 -6.91 -11.27 -5.72
C GLU A 87 -7.87 -10.07 -5.65
N HIS A 88 -7.99 -9.34 -6.76
CA HIS A 88 -8.78 -8.11 -6.84
C HIS A 88 -9.79 -8.16 -8.00
N LEU A 89 -11.06 -7.95 -7.68
CA LEU A 89 -12.14 -7.98 -8.69
C LEU A 89 -12.29 -6.65 -9.43
N HIS A 90 -12.07 -5.52 -8.73
CA HIS A 90 -12.39 -4.18 -9.24
C HIS A 90 -11.38 -3.14 -8.76
N TYR A 91 -11.15 -2.11 -9.57
CA TYR A 91 -10.40 -0.91 -9.20
C TYR A 91 -11.13 0.36 -9.62
N LYS A 92 -10.83 1.48 -8.95
CA LYS A 92 -11.37 2.79 -9.31
C LYS A 92 -10.33 3.89 -9.09
N TRP A 93 -10.26 4.80 -10.06
CA TRP A 93 -9.52 6.05 -9.92
C TRP A 93 -10.40 7.12 -9.29
N LEU A 94 -9.96 7.66 -8.15
CA LEU A 94 -10.74 8.58 -7.31
C LEU A 94 -9.94 9.83 -6.99
N CYS A 95 -10.64 10.93 -6.68
CA CYS A 95 -10.01 12.05 -5.98
C CYS A 95 -9.85 11.73 -4.49
N PHE A 96 -9.05 12.53 -3.77
CA PHE A 96 -8.78 12.33 -2.35
C PHE A 96 -10.06 12.27 -1.51
N GLU A 97 -10.98 13.21 -1.75
CA GLU A 97 -12.24 13.37 -1.01
C GLU A 97 -13.18 12.17 -1.18
N GLU A 98 -13.11 11.50 -2.33
CA GLU A 98 -13.86 10.27 -2.59
C GLU A 98 -13.13 9.06 -2.01
N ALA A 99 -11.84 8.91 -2.27
CA ALA A 99 -11.04 7.75 -1.87
C ALA A 99 -11.08 7.51 -0.35
N VAL A 100 -10.97 8.57 0.46
CA VAL A 100 -11.06 8.46 1.94
C VAL A 100 -12.36 7.81 2.41
N LYS A 101 -13.47 7.96 1.67
CA LYS A 101 -14.78 7.40 2.04
C LYS A 101 -14.87 5.89 1.78
N PHE A 102 -14.05 5.36 0.87
CA PHE A 102 -14.00 3.92 0.56
C PHE A 102 -13.05 3.16 1.50
N LEU A 103 -12.11 3.86 2.16
CA LEU A 103 -11.15 3.23 3.04
C LEU A 103 -11.79 2.87 4.38
N LYS A 104 -11.66 1.59 4.76
CA LYS A 104 -12.14 1.07 6.04
C LYS A 104 -11.23 1.50 7.20
N TRP A 105 -9.93 1.27 7.05
CA TRP A 105 -8.93 1.39 8.13
C TRP A 105 -8.35 2.80 8.25
N ASP A 106 -8.10 3.24 9.48
CA ASP A 106 -7.58 4.58 9.76
C ASP A 106 -6.10 4.75 9.39
N SER A 107 -5.33 3.65 9.42
CA SER A 107 -3.96 3.62 8.87
C SER A 107 -3.96 4.02 7.40
N ASN A 108 -4.83 3.41 6.60
CA ASN A 108 -4.97 3.72 5.19
C ASN A 108 -5.41 5.17 4.96
N LYS A 109 -6.37 5.68 5.74
CA LYS A 109 -6.80 7.09 5.63
C LYS A 109 -5.67 8.06 5.94
N THR A 110 -4.84 7.75 6.94
CA THR A 110 -3.68 8.57 7.33
C THR A 110 -2.62 8.58 6.23
N ALA A 111 -2.27 7.41 5.68
CA ALA A 111 -1.34 7.30 4.56
C ALA A 111 -1.82 8.07 3.32
N LEU A 112 -3.10 7.92 2.96
CA LEU A 112 -3.71 8.67 1.84
C LEU A 112 -3.70 10.18 2.08
N TRP A 113 -4.01 10.63 3.30
CA TRP A 113 -3.95 12.04 3.67
C TRP A 113 -2.52 12.59 3.54
N GLU A 114 -1.52 11.87 4.04
CA GLU A 114 -0.12 12.28 3.97
C GLU A 114 0.34 12.40 2.52
N LEU A 115 0.07 11.38 1.69
CA LEU A 115 0.43 11.41 0.28
C LEU A 115 -0.22 12.60 -0.44
N ASN A 116 -1.51 12.87 -0.17
CA ASN A 116 -2.18 14.04 -0.72
C ASN A 116 -1.48 15.35 -0.29
N LYS A 117 -1.04 15.48 0.98
CA LYS A 117 -0.27 16.66 1.43
C LYS A 117 1.10 16.77 0.75
N ARG A 118 1.80 15.66 0.53
CA ARG A 118 3.09 15.64 -0.19
C ARG A 118 2.95 16.08 -1.65
N LEU A 119 1.87 15.66 -2.32
CA LEU A 119 1.61 15.98 -3.73
C LEU A 119 1.06 17.40 -3.98
N LEU A 120 0.57 18.07 -2.94
CA LEU A 120 0.07 19.45 -3.00
C LEU A 120 1.14 20.52 -2.76
N LYS A 121 2.34 20.11 -2.38
CA LYS A 121 3.52 20.99 -2.31
C LYS A 121 4.05 21.23 -3.72
#